data_AF-A0A2G4KD61-F1
#
_entry.id   AF-A0A2G4KD61-F1
#
_cell.length_a   1.000
_cell.length_b   1.000
_cell.length_c   1.000
_cell.angle_alpha   90.00
_cell.angle_beta   90.00
_cell.angle_gamma   90.00
#
_symmetry.space_group_name_H-M   'P 1'
#
loop_
_entity.id
_entity.type
_entity.pdbx_description
1 polymer ?
#
loop_
_entity_poly.entity_id
_entity_poly.type
_entity_poly.pdbx_seq_one_letter_code
_entity_poly.pdbx_strand_id
1 'polypeptide(L)'
;MDVVKFTKPRTEGDLIAMELEPNYCRDEVTYLAGSGSIRAIAQFAVLGAILTGTPTVSAAAAVSPNGGTPGNGAVGSLTADAGAMEGVYQVLIIEPAANGGTFEVQRPDGTVDGAGVIGTAYNGMINFTLADGANDFVSGDRIAITVDYPLTGARKFAAIDFSAANGLQNAAGIAPKAYSVPDGSDLTGVALRRGPMLVRAEELAWPAGATADQKAGATAQLASLGIVVRTSG
;
A
#
# COMPACT_ATOMS: atom_id res chain seq x y z
N MET A 1 51.86 -5.65 -15.39
CA MET A 1 50.72 -6.36 -15.99
C MET A 1 49.50 -5.90 -15.21
N ASP A 2 48.75 -4.94 -15.74
CA ASP A 2 47.54 -4.47 -15.08
C ASP A 2 46.47 -5.54 -15.23
N VAL A 3 46.08 -6.13 -14.11
CA VAL A 3 44.97 -7.09 -14.07
C VAL A 3 43.68 -6.27 -14.23
N VAL A 4 43.15 -6.23 -15.45
CA VAL A 4 41.80 -5.72 -15.70
C VAL A 4 40.82 -6.69 -15.06
N LYS A 5 40.36 -6.38 -13.85
CA LYS A 5 39.29 -7.13 -13.19
C LYS A 5 37.97 -6.80 -13.90
N PHE A 6 37.44 -7.74 -14.67
CA PHE A 6 36.10 -7.65 -15.19
C PHE A 6 35.10 -7.99 -14.08
N THR A 7 34.39 -6.98 -13.57
CA THR A 7 33.23 -7.20 -12.70
C THR A 7 32.03 -7.53 -13.58
N LYS A 8 31.50 -8.75 -13.47
CA LYS A 8 30.27 -9.14 -14.17
C LYS A 8 29.12 -8.21 -13.72
N PRO A 9 28.35 -7.59 -14.64
CA PRO A 9 27.16 -6.85 -14.27
C PRO A 9 26.16 -7.76 -13.56
N ARG A 10 25.51 -7.24 -12.53
CA ARG A 10 24.50 -7.97 -11.76
C ARG A 10 23.26 -8.15 -12.63
N THR A 11 22.73 -9.36 -12.63
CA THR A 11 21.56 -9.76 -13.42
C THR A 11 20.40 -10.10 -12.50
N GLU A 12 19.18 -10.03 -13.01
CA GLU A 12 18.00 -10.38 -12.21
C GLU A 12 18.06 -11.82 -11.67
N GLY A 13 18.75 -12.74 -12.36
CA GLY A 13 18.95 -14.11 -11.87
C GLY A 13 19.87 -14.20 -10.64
N ASP A 14 20.71 -13.19 -10.42
CA ASP A 14 21.48 -13.09 -9.18
C ASP A 14 20.53 -12.70 -8.03
N LEU A 15 19.64 -11.72 -8.22
CA LEU A 15 18.66 -11.32 -7.19
C LEU A 15 17.58 -12.38 -6.94
N ILE A 16 16.91 -12.83 -8.00
CA ILE A 16 15.68 -13.61 -7.94
C ILE A 16 16.05 -15.09 -7.90
N ALA A 17 15.74 -15.74 -6.78
CA ALA A 17 15.93 -17.17 -6.61
C ALA A 17 14.70 -17.95 -7.06
N MET A 18 13.51 -17.37 -6.89
CA MET A 18 12.24 -17.92 -7.34
C MET A 18 11.27 -16.77 -7.61
N GLU A 19 10.50 -16.86 -8.68
CA GLU A 19 9.39 -15.98 -8.99
C GLU A 19 8.28 -16.87 -9.56
N LEU A 20 7.03 -16.70 -9.11
CA LEU A 20 5.91 -17.50 -9.61
C LEU A 20 5.75 -17.29 -11.11
N GLU A 21 5.41 -16.06 -11.51
CA GLU A 21 5.32 -15.63 -12.90
C GLU A 21 5.61 -14.13 -13.00
N PRO A 22 6.41 -13.66 -13.97
CA PRO A 22 6.74 -12.24 -14.11
C PRO A 22 5.54 -11.31 -14.25
N ASN A 23 4.46 -11.76 -14.93
CA ASN A 23 3.25 -10.95 -15.11
C ASN A 23 2.42 -10.82 -13.84
N TYR A 24 2.63 -11.71 -12.86
CA TYR A 24 1.93 -11.66 -11.59
C TYR A 24 2.76 -10.91 -10.55
N CYS A 25 4.06 -11.18 -10.49
CA CYS A 25 4.93 -10.68 -9.44
C CYS A 25 5.42 -9.24 -9.65
N ARG A 26 5.30 -8.73 -10.88
CA ARG A 26 5.81 -7.43 -11.29
C ARG A 26 4.65 -6.54 -11.72
N ASP A 27 4.72 -5.29 -11.29
CA ASP A 27 3.75 -4.28 -11.66
C ASP A 27 4.45 -3.10 -12.34
N GLU A 28 3.72 -2.45 -13.24
CA GLU A 28 4.06 -1.12 -13.69
C GLU A 28 3.75 -0.11 -12.57
N VAL A 29 4.70 0.77 -12.28
CA VAL A 29 4.64 1.76 -11.23
C VAL A 29 5.11 3.13 -11.72
N THR A 30 4.67 4.18 -11.05
CA THR A 30 5.23 5.53 -11.24
C THR A 30 6.39 5.75 -10.29
N TYR A 31 7.59 6.02 -10.81
CA TYR A 31 8.74 6.45 -10.01
C TYR A 31 8.71 7.96 -9.79
N LEU A 32 8.95 8.39 -8.54
CA LEU A 32 8.93 9.78 -8.12
C LEU A 32 10.01 10.59 -8.84
N ALA A 33 9.61 11.71 -9.44
CA ALA A 33 10.51 12.67 -10.06
C ALA A 33 11.74 13.04 -9.21
N GLY A 34 12.81 13.40 -9.92
CA GLY A 34 13.90 14.18 -9.37
C GLY A 34 13.41 15.54 -8.85
N SER A 35 14.17 16.12 -7.92
CA SER A 35 13.92 17.46 -7.39
C SER A 35 15.24 18.22 -7.38
N GLY A 36 15.45 19.06 -8.40
CA GLY A 36 16.69 19.80 -8.64
C GLY A 36 17.79 19.01 -9.34
N SER A 37 17.61 17.70 -9.53
CA SER A 37 18.48 16.82 -10.31
C SER A 37 17.78 15.50 -10.62
N ILE A 38 18.34 14.69 -11.52
CA ILE A 38 17.92 13.30 -11.74
C ILE A 38 17.90 12.54 -10.41
N ARG A 39 16.82 11.79 -10.16
CA ARG A 39 16.76 10.81 -9.07
C ARG A 39 17.22 9.46 -9.58
N ALA A 40 18.41 9.05 -9.16
CA ALA A 40 18.93 7.73 -9.46
C ALA A 40 18.32 6.68 -8.51
N ILE A 41 17.74 5.63 -9.08
CA ILE A 41 17.31 4.42 -8.38
C ILE A 41 18.29 3.32 -8.77
N ALA A 42 18.99 2.75 -7.78
CA ALA A 42 19.93 1.67 -8.02
C ALA A 42 19.19 0.39 -8.46
N GLN A 43 19.87 -0.44 -9.27
CA GLN A 43 19.41 -1.79 -9.51
C GLN A 43 19.30 -2.54 -8.17
N PHE A 44 18.19 -3.24 -7.98
CA PHE A 44 17.82 -4.00 -6.77
C PHE A 44 17.62 -3.12 -5.53
N ALA A 45 17.41 -1.82 -5.70
CA ALA A 45 17.03 -0.94 -4.61
C ALA A 45 15.73 -1.41 -3.99
N VAL A 46 15.71 -1.55 -2.66
CA VAL A 46 14.45 -1.63 -1.91
C VAL A 46 13.75 -0.29 -2.07
N LEU A 47 12.48 -0.34 -2.47
CA LEU A 47 11.67 0.83 -2.76
C LEU A 47 10.77 1.16 -1.58
N GLY A 48 10.57 2.44 -1.32
CA GLY A 48 9.42 2.92 -0.56
C GLY A 48 8.40 3.57 -1.48
N ALA A 49 7.19 3.85 -0.97
CA ALA A 49 6.12 4.45 -1.77
C ALA A 49 5.46 5.61 -1.03
N ILE A 50 5.17 6.68 -1.77
CA ILE A 50 4.36 7.82 -1.31
C ILE A 50 3.00 7.82 -1.99
N LEU A 51 1.99 8.30 -1.27
CA LEU A 51 0.63 8.45 -1.78
C LEU A 51 0.45 9.92 -2.19
N THR A 52 0.27 10.20 -3.47
CA THR A 52 0.25 11.57 -4.04
C THR A 52 -1.00 11.92 -4.83
N GLY A 53 -1.81 10.93 -5.22
CA GLY A 53 -3.03 11.16 -6.00
C GLY A 53 -4.31 10.83 -5.24
N THR A 54 -5.38 10.64 -6.00
CA THR A 54 -6.69 10.28 -5.46
C THR A 54 -6.75 8.78 -5.16
N PRO A 55 -7.20 8.38 -3.95
CA PRO A 55 -7.45 6.98 -3.65
C PRO A 55 -8.64 6.43 -4.46
N THR A 56 -8.64 5.11 -4.62
CA THR A 56 -9.82 4.33 -4.97
C THR A 56 -10.45 3.75 -3.71
N VAL A 57 -11.77 3.60 -3.74
CA VAL A 57 -12.54 3.14 -2.58
C VAL A 57 -13.58 2.10 -2.99
N SER A 58 -13.79 1.12 -2.13
CA SER A 58 -14.82 0.10 -2.32
C SER A 58 -15.40 -0.34 -0.98
N ALA A 59 -16.73 -0.43 -0.91
CA ALA A 59 -17.43 -0.97 0.25
C ALA A 59 -17.73 -2.46 0.05
N ALA A 60 -17.47 -3.25 1.09
CA ALA A 60 -17.96 -4.63 1.18
C ALA A 60 -19.44 -4.66 1.58
N ALA A 61 -20.05 -5.85 1.51
CA ALA A 61 -21.34 -6.06 2.15
C ALA A 61 -21.22 -5.94 3.68
N ALA A 62 -22.31 -5.52 4.33
CA ALA A 62 -22.40 -5.53 5.78
C ALA A 62 -22.29 -6.96 6.32
N VAL A 63 -21.67 -7.11 7.49
CA VAL A 63 -21.55 -8.38 8.19
C VAL A 63 -21.87 -8.20 9.67
N SER A 64 -22.57 -9.18 10.25
CA SER A 64 -22.80 -9.25 11.68
C SER A 64 -21.69 -10.06 12.36
N PRO A 65 -21.01 -9.55 13.39
CA PRO A 65 -19.97 -10.29 14.13
C PRO A 65 -20.47 -11.59 14.74
N ASN A 66 -21.75 -11.66 15.11
CA ASN A 66 -22.35 -12.78 15.82
C ASN A 66 -23.00 -13.82 14.89
N GLY A 67 -22.78 -13.73 13.57
CA GLY A 67 -23.39 -14.62 12.58
C GLY A 67 -24.90 -14.39 12.38
N GLY A 68 -25.42 -13.26 12.86
CA GLY A 68 -26.79 -12.80 12.58
C GLY A 68 -26.96 -12.33 11.13
N THR A 69 -28.19 -12.01 10.76
CA THR A 69 -28.49 -11.33 9.49
C THR A 69 -28.15 -9.85 9.64
N PRO A 70 -27.13 -9.33 8.95
CA PRO A 70 -26.80 -7.92 9.02
C PRO A 70 -27.88 -7.06 8.35
N GLY A 71 -27.90 -5.78 8.71
CA GLY A 71 -28.64 -4.79 7.92
C GLY A 71 -28.21 -4.79 6.46
N ASN A 72 -29.13 -4.48 5.56
CA ASN A 72 -28.90 -4.52 4.10
C ASN A 72 -28.80 -3.14 3.46
N GLY A 73 -28.49 -2.14 4.26
CA GLY A 73 -28.22 -0.79 3.82
C GLY A 73 -27.05 -0.68 2.85
N ALA A 74 -27.04 0.41 2.09
CA ALA A 74 -26.08 0.64 1.02
C ALA A 74 -25.22 1.89 1.29
N VAL A 75 -23.93 1.77 1.00
CA VAL A 75 -23.00 2.90 0.99
C VAL A 75 -23.11 3.62 -0.36
N GLY A 76 -23.57 4.86 -0.34
CA GLY A 76 -23.69 5.74 -1.51
C GLY A 76 -22.65 6.87 -1.51
N SER A 77 -22.34 7.39 -2.71
CA SER A 77 -21.43 8.53 -2.91
C SER A 77 -20.05 8.35 -2.27
N LEU A 78 -19.56 7.11 -2.22
CA LEU A 78 -18.32 6.76 -1.52
C LEU A 78 -17.10 7.40 -2.20
N THR A 79 -16.35 8.19 -1.46
CA THR A 79 -15.05 8.76 -1.84
C THR A 79 -14.09 8.71 -0.66
N ALA A 80 -12.81 9.00 -0.91
CA ALA A 80 -11.83 9.24 0.14
C ALA A 80 -10.98 10.46 -0.21
N ASP A 81 -10.59 11.20 0.83
CA ASP A 81 -9.79 12.39 0.68
C ASP A 81 -8.33 12.05 0.32
N ALA A 82 -7.64 12.98 -0.32
CA ALA A 82 -6.21 12.85 -0.54
C ALA A 82 -5.48 12.72 0.82
N GLY A 83 -4.65 11.69 0.96
CA GLY A 83 -3.98 11.37 2.22
C GLY A 83 -4.80 10.50 3.18
N ALA A 84 -5.99 10.02 2.79
CA ALA A 84 -6.65 8.92 3.49
C ALA A 84 -5.68 7.75 3.65
N MET A 85 -5.59 7.22 4.87
CA MET A 85 -4.74 6.06 5.15
C MET A 85 -5.13 4.89 4.25
N GLU A 86 -4.17 4.33 3.52
CA GLU A 86 -4.40 3.11 2.74
C GLU A 86 -4.74 1.94 3.67
N GLY A 87 -5.74 1.12 3.31
CA GLY A 87 -6.17 -0.02 4.10
C GLY A 87 -7.68 -0.08 4.29
N VAL A 88 -8.13 -0.84 5.30
CA VAL A 88 -9.56 -1.09 5.54
C VAL A 88 -10.06 -0.23 6.69
N TYR A 89 -10.99 0.66 6.38
CA TYR A 89 -11.81 1.36 7.37
C TYR A 89 -12.99 0.49 7.76
N GLN A 90 -13.39 0.54 9.03
CA GLN A 90 -14.56 -0.17 9.54
C GLN A 90 -15.65 0.82 9.89
N VAL A 91 -16.80 0.75 9.22
CA VAL A 91 -18.02 1.44 9.64
C VAL A 91 -18.75 0.51 10.60
N LEU A 92 -18.74 0.82 11.89
CA LEU A 92 -19.30 0.03 12.97
C LEU A 92 -20.62 0.65 13.44
N ILE A 93 -21.72 -0.11 13.41
CA ILE A 93 -23.01 0.35 13.93
C ILE A 93 -23.00 0.32 15.45
N ILE A 94 -23.28 1.46 16.09
CA ILE A 94 -23.25 1.60 17.56
C ILE A 94 -24.67 1.54 18.13
N GLU A 95 -25.51 2.53 17.79
CA GLU A 95 -26.90 2.61 18.24
C GLU A 95 -27.85 2.38 17.05
N PRO A 96 -28.34 1.16 16.83
CA PRO A 96 -29.29 0.89 15.75
C PRO A 96 -30.66 1.53 16.04
N ALA A 97 -31.36 1.95 14.99
CA ALA A 97 -32.74 2.40 15.06
C ALA A 97 -33.51 1.93 13.82
N ALA A 98 -34.84 1.84 13.90
CA ALA A 98 -35.63 1.52 12.72
C ALA A 98 -35.47 2.63 11.66
N ASN A 99 -35.09 2.29 10.43
CA ASN A 99 -34.83 3.25 9.36
C ASN A 99 -33.74 4.29 9.71
N GLY A 100 -32.75 3.92 10.53
CA GLY A 100 -31.70 4.85 10.97
C GLY A 100 -30.74 4.28 12.00
N GLY A 101 -30.11 5.17 12.77
CA GLY A 101 -29.15 4.80 13.81
C GLY A 101 -27.83 5.56 13.69
N THR A 102 -26.89 5.24 14.55
CA THR A 102 -25.55 5.85 14.58
C THR A 102 -24.46 4.83 14.31
N PHE A 103 -23.37 5.29 13.72
CA PHE A 103 -22.19 4.50 13.45
C PHE A 103 -20.91 5.25 13.82
N GLU A 104 -19.85 4.50 14.05
CA GLU A 104 -18.48 4.97 14.18
C GLU A 104 -17.67 4.49 12.97
N VAL A 105 -16.78 5.32 12.45
CA VAL A 105 -15.80 4.94 11.43
C VAL A 105 -14.45 4.80 12.10
N GLN A 106 -13.87 3.60 12.03
CA GLN A 106 -12.53 3.29 12.51
C GLN A 106 -11.56 3.22 11.33
N ARG A 107 -10.37 3.78 11.51
CA ARG A 107 -9.27 3.80 10.56
C ARG A 107 -8.54 2.46 10.50
N PRO A 108 -7.73 2.21 9.46
CA PRO A 108 -6.94 0.98 9.34
C PRO A 108 -5.97 0.73 10.51
N ASP A 109 -5.52 1.78 11.20
CA ASP A 109 -4.66 1.70 12.39
C ASP A 109 -5.44 1.48 13.71
N GLY A 110 -6.77 1.36 13.64
CA GLY A 110 -7.66 1.17 14.78
C GLY A 110 -8.06 2.46 15.51
N THR A 111 -7.56 3.62 15.09
CA THR A 111 -8.01 4.91 15.63
C THR A 111 -9.38 5.29 15.07
N VAL A 112 -10.13 6.15 15.76
CA VAL A 112 -11.45 6.60 15.30
C VAL A 112 -11.29 7.76 14.31
N ASP A 113 -11.94 7.64 13.16
CA ASP A 113 -12.05 8.72 12.18
C ASP A 113 -13.16 9.70 12.56
N GLY A 114 -14.30 9.18 13.01
CA GLY A 114 -15.45 9.98 13.44
C GLY A 114 -16.71 9.13 13.64
N ALA A 115 -17.81 9.79 13.99
CA ALA A 115 -19.13 9.17 14.11
C ALA A 115 -20.12 9.81 13.12
N GLY A 116 -21.12 9.05 12.70
CA GLY A 116 -22.14 9.47 11.73
C GLY A 116 -23.53 8.93 12.07
N VAL A 117 -24.51 9.43 11.32
CA VAL A 117 -25.92 9.05 11.43
C VAL A 117 -26.36 8.44 10.11
N ILE A 118 -26.99 7.26 10.16
CA ILE A 118 -27.54 6.58 8.98
C ILE A 118 -28.56 7.49 8.30
N GLY A 119 -28.51 7.56 6.97
CA GLY A 119 -29.29 8.47 6.13
C GLY A 119 -28.72 9.88 6.00
N THR A 120 -27.66 10.21 6.74
CA THR A 120 -26.96 11.51 6.66
C THR A 120 -25.57 11.34 6.04
N ALA A 121 -25.08 12.38 5.35
CA ALA A 121 -23.73 12.39 4.81
C ALA A 121 -22.70 12.40 5.96
N TYR A 122 -21.73 11.48 5.88
CA TYR A 122 -20.53 11.46 6.71
C TYR A 122 -19.35 12.01 5.91
N ASN A 123 -18.60 12.93 6.52
CA ASN A 123 -17.43 13.56 5.92
C ASN A 123 -16.24 13.47 6.89
N GLY A 124 -15.42 12.42 6.72
CA GLY A 124 -14.16 12.19 7.45
C GLY A 124 -13.00 12.05 6.47
N MET A 125 -12.04 11.16 6.74
CA MET A 125 -11.01 10.81 5.72
C MET A 125 -11.62 9.99 4.57
N ILE A 126 -12.73 9.30 4.85
CA ILE A 126 -13.64 8.72 3.86
C ILE A 126 -14.98 9.48 3.92
N ASN A 127 -15.64 9.63 2.78
CA ASN A 127 -16.91 10.35 2.68
C ASN A 127 -17.96 9.46 2.02
N PHE A 128 -19.15 9.39 2.61
CA PHE A 128 -20.25 8.58 2.08
C PHE A 128 -21.58 8.93 2.76
N THR A 129 -22.67 8.39 2.22
CA THR A 129 -23.95 8.28 2.92
C THR A 129 -24.29 6.81 3.09
N LEU A 130 -24.60 6.36 4.30
CA LEU A 130 -25.11 5.01 4.54
C LEU A 130 -26.64 5.06 4.57
N ALA A 131 -27.29 4.45 3.59
CA ALA A 131 -28.74 4.21 3.62
C ALA A 131 -29.03 3.00 4.50
N ASP A 132 -30.18 2.98 5.19
CA ASP A 132 -30.53 1.92 6.14
C ASP A 132 -30.92 0.59 5.45
N GLY A 133 -31.57 0.69 4.29
CA GLY A 133 -32.08 -0.48 3.57
C GLY A 133 -33.48 -0.89 4.04
N ALA A 134 -33.85 -2.15 3.80
CA ALA A 134 -35.12 -2.73 4.23
C ALA A 134 -34.98 -3.61 5.49
N ASN A 135 -33.80 -4.20 5.69
CA ASN A 135 -33.44 -4.88 6.92
C ASN A 135 -32.61 -3.88 7.75
N ASP A 136 -33.16 -3.46 8.88
CA ASP A 136 -32.50 -2.54 9.79
C ASP A 136 -31.16 -3.13 10.25
N PHE A 137 -30.15 -2.25 10.41
CA PHE A 137 -28.89 -2.64 11.03
C PHE A 137 -29.06 -2.99 12.51
N VAL A 138 -28.20 -3.87 13.02
CA VAL A 138 -28.10 -4.18 14.45
C VAL A 138 -26.76 -3.71 15.02
N SER A 139 -26.71 -3.47 16.34
CA SER A 139 -25.48 -3.05 17.01
C SER A 139 -24.35 -4.07 16.78
N GLY A 140 -23.17 -3.56 16.42
CA GLY A 140 -22.01 -4.37 16.07
C GLY A 140 -21.93 -4.79 14.61
N ASP A 141 -22.98 -4.61 13.80
CA ASP A 141 -22.85 -4.75 12.34
C ASP A 141 -21.71 -3.87 11.83
N ARG A 142 -20.97 -4.38 10.85
CA ARG A 142 -19.84 -3.67 10.27
C ARG A 142 -19.83 -3.72 8.76
N ILE A 143 -19.38 -2.62 8.15
CA ILE A 143 -19.10 -2.52 6.72
C ILE A 143 -17.63 -2.15 6.56
N ALA A 144 -16.88 -3.00 5.85
CA ALA A 144 -15.49 -2.74 5.52
C ALA A 144 -15.43 -1.83 4.28
N ILE A 145 -14.71 -0.71 4.38
CA ILE A 145 -14.41 0.18 3.27
C ILE A 145 -12.91 0.09 2.99
N THR A 146 -12.56 -0.47 1.84
CA THR A 146 -11.16 -0.58 1.40
C THR A 146 -10.77 0.69 0.66
N VAL A 147 -9.75 1.38 1.17
CA VAL A 147 -9.05 2.50 0.52
C VAL A 147 -7.75 1.96 -0.07
N ASP A 148 -7.56 2.11 -1.38
CA ASP A 148 -6.34 1.70 -2.08
C ASP A 148 -5.85 2.81 -3.02
N TYR A 149 -4.56 2.84 -3.31
CA TYR A 149 -3.95 3.80 -4.23
C TYR A 149 -3.41 3.11 -5.48
N PRO A 150 -3.88 3.48 -6.69
CA PRO A 150 -3.33 2.98 -7.94
C PRO A 150 -1.79 3.06 -7.99
N LEU A 151 -1.14 1.99 -8.45
CA LEU A 151 0.32 1.88 -8.53
C LEU A 151 0.95 2.89 -9.51
N THR A 152 0.15 3.40 -10.44
CA THR A 152 0.52 4.46 -11.37
C THR A 152 -0.28 5.73 -11.08
N GLY A 153 0.38 6.89 -11.18
CA GLY A 153 -0.20 8.22 -10.97
C GLY A 153 -0.48 8.59 -9.51
N ALA A 154 -1.20 7.74 -8.76
CA ALA A 154 -1.62 8.03 -7.39
C ALA A 154 -0.62 7.59 -6.31
N ARG A 155 0.22 6.62 -6.63
CA ARG A 155 1.33 6.13 -5.80
C ARG A 155 2.64 6.34 -6.56
N LYS A 156 3.65 6.86 -5.86
CA LYS A 156 4.98 7.08 -6.44
C LYS A 156 6.08 6.39 -5.66
N PHE A 157 7.01 5.76 -6.37
CA PHE A 157 8.07 4.94 -5.79
C PHE A 157 9.42 5.63 -5.87
N ALA A 158 10.22 5.48 -4.83
CA ALA A 158 11.63 5.86 -4.82
C ALA A 158 12.42 4.84 -3.99
N ALA A 159 13.75 4.96 -3.95
CA ALA A 159 14.54 4.18 -3.01
C ALA A 159 14.03 4.44 -1.59
N ILE A 160 13.96 3.38 -0.78
CA ILE A 160 13.51 3.46 0.61
C ILE A 160 14.33 4.52 1.36
N ASP A 161 13.65 5.36 2.13
CA ASP A 161 14.24 6.42 2.94
C ASP A 161 13.74 6.27 4.37
N PHE A 162 14.54 5.64 5.22
CA PHE A 162 14.19 5.38 6.61
C PHE A 162 14.06 6.65 7.48
N SER A 163 14.46 7.82 6.97
CA SER A 163 14.28 9.11 7.65
C SER A 163 12.98 9.81 7.28
N ALA A 164 12.29 9.33 6.24
CA ALA A 164 11.04 9.91 5.78
C ALA A 164 9.86 9.57 6.71
N ALA A 165 8.79 10.35 6.59
CA ALA A 165 7.52 10.13 7.27
C ALA A 165 6.31 10.12 6.31
N ASN A 166 6.57 10.00 5.00
CA ASN A 166 5.57 10.13 3.93
C ASN A 166 5.23 8.80 3.23
N GLY A 167 5.75 7.69 3.75
CA GLY A 167 5.61 6.34 3.19
C GLY A 167 6.90 5.80 2.59
N LEU A 168 7.88 6.65 2.23
CA LEU A 168 9.18 6.16 1.72
C LEU A 168 9.98 5.36 2.75
N GLN A 169 9.67 5.48 4.04
CA GLN A 169 10.31 4.70 5.09
C GLN A 169 9.84 3.23 5.15
N ASN A 170 8.75 2.91 4.46
CA ASN A 170 8.15 1.57 4.44
C ASN A 170 8.48 0.87 3.12
N ALA A 171 8.98 -0.36 3.19
CA ALA A 171 9.30 -1.15 2.01
C ALA A 171 8.02 -1.50 1.22
N ALA A 172 8.02 -1.12 -0.04
CA ALA A 172 6.93 -1.26 -0.99
C ALA A 172 7.42 -1.94 -2.28
N GLY A 173 8.42 -2.81 -2.23
CA GLY A 173 8.91 -3.58 -3.38
C GLY A 173 10.39 -3.36 -3.69
N ILE A 174 10.82 -3.83 -4.87
CA ILE A 174 12.23 -3.80 -5.29
C ILE A 174 12.31 -3.35 -6.75
N ALA A 175 13.26 -2.48 -7.09
CA ALA A 175 13.55 -2.13 -8.47
C ALA A 175 14.36 -3.25 -9.16
N PRO A 176 13.85 -3.93 -10.20
CA PRO A 176 14.59 -5.02 -10.86
C PRO A 176 15.80 -4.52 -11.67
N LYS A 177 15.84 -3.23 -12.01
CA LYS A 177 16.93 -2.58 -12.74
C LYS A 177 17.13 -1.15 -12.24
N ALA A 178 18.20 -0.51 -12.68
CA ALA A 178 18.43 0.89 -12.38
C ALA A 178 17.46 1.78 -13.17
N TYR A 179 17.04 2.89 -12.55
CA TYR A 179 16.23 3.93 -13.19
C TYR A 179 16.87 5.30 -12.98
N SER A 180 16.85 6.12 -14.01
CA SER A 180 17.23 7.54 -13.96
C SER A 180 15.97 8.37 -14.14
N VAL A 181 15.32 8.71 -13.04
CA VAL A 181 14.06 9.46 -13.07
C VAL A 181 14.39 10.94 -13.30
N PRO A 182 13.85 11.59 -14.36
CA PRO A 182 14.17 12.98 -14.67
C PRO A 182 13.78 13.95 -13.55
N ASP A 183 14.39 15.14 -13.56
CA ASP A 183 13.94 16.24 -12.71
C ASP A 183 12.58 16.77 -13.18
N GLY A 184 11.67 17.00 -12.24
CA GLY A 184 10.35 17.58 -12.51
C GLY A 184 9.35 16.70 -13.28
N SER A 185 9.74 15.51 -13.75
CA SER A 185 8.81 14.55 -14.36
C SER A 185 8.98 13.14 -13.81
N ASP A 186 7.85 12.52 -13.48
CA ASP A 186 7.84 11.13 -13.04
C ASP A 186 8.18 10.19 -14.20
N LEU A 187 8.64 9.00 -13.86
CA LEU A 187 8.98 7.96 -14.84
C LEU A 187 8.15 6.71 -14.58
N THR A 188 7.47 6.20 -15.59
CA THR A 188 6.85 4.88 -15.52
C THR A 188 7.89 3.79 -15.68
N GLY A 189 7.87 2.78 -14.80
CA GLY A 189 8.77 1.64 -14.86
C GLY A 189 8.19 0.42 -14.17
N VAL A 190 8.97 -0.63 -14.04
CA VAL A 190 8.55 -1.90 -13.44
C VAL A 190 9.14 -1.99 -12.04
N ALA A 191 8.39 -2.55 -11.10
CA ALA A 191 8.89 -2.95 -9.79
C ALA A 191 8.46 -4.39 -9.47
N LEU A 192 9.30 -5.10 -8.72
CA LEU A 192 8.93 -6.35 -8.07
C LEU A 192 8.02 -5.98 -6.89
N ARG A 193 6.72 -6.26 -7.01
CA ARG A 193 5.71 -5.71 -6.10
C ARG A 193 4.94 -6.75 -5.31
N ARG A 194 4.87 -7.98 -5.81
CA ARG A 194 4.14 -9.05 -5.13
C ARG A 194 4.75 -10.41 -5.36
N GLY A 195 4.52 -11.31 -4.41
CA GLY A 195 4.92 -12.70 -4.50
C GLY A 195 3.74 -13.65 -4.70
N PRO A 196 4.00 -14.97 -4.72
CA PRO A 196 5.18 -15.57 -4.09
C PRO A 196 6.48 -15.38 -4.89
N MET A 197 7.48 -14.79 -4.23
CA MET A 197 8.82 -14.52 -4.78
C MET A 197 9.88 -14.75 -3.71
N LEU A 198 11.05 -15.25 -4.10
CA LEU A 198 12.21 -15.42 -3.24
C LEU A 198 13.39 -14.63 -3.82
N VAL A 199 13.95 -13.73 -3.02
CA VAL A 199 15.11 -12.89 -3.42
C VAL A 199 16.29 -13.09 -2.47
N ARG A 200 17.51 -12.90 -2.99
CA ARG A 200 18.75 -13.03 -2.22
C ARG A 200 19.07 -11.74 -1.47
N ALA A 201 19.32 -11.86 -0.16
CA ALA A 201 19.57 -10.74 0.73
C ALA A 201 20.82 -9.95 0.35
N GLU A 202 21.87 -10.66 -0.10
CA GLU A 202 23.16 -10.09 -0.50
C GLU A 202 23.02 -9.20 -1.73
N GLU A 203 21.97 -9.45 -2.52
CA GLU A 203 21.72 -8.72 -3.76
C GLU A 203 20.83 -7.49 -3.56
N LEU A 204 20.26 -7.26 -2.38
CA LEU A 204 19.46 -6.05 -2.15
C LEU A 204 20.35 -4.82 -2.01
N ALA A 205 20.00 -3.76 -2.75
CA ALA A 205 20.62 -2.45 -2.58
C ALA A 205 19.87 -1.65 -1.52
N TRP A 206 20.60 -1.23 -0.49
CA TRP A 206 20.10 -0.45 0.64
C TRP A 206 20.65 0.98 0.61
N PRO A 207 19.93 1.97 1.17
CA PRO A 207 20.47 3.30 1.34
C PRO A 207 21.71 3.27 2.25
N ALA A 208 22.63 4.21 2.02
CA ALA A 208 23.83 4.33 2.84
C ALA A 208 23.44 4.57 4.32
N GLY A 209 24.11 3.87 5.23
CA GLY A 209 23.83 3.97 6.67
C GLY A 209 22.63 3.15 7.16
N ALA A 210 21.94 2.39 6.31
CA ALA A 210 20.87 1.49 6.76
C ALA A 210 21.35 0.50 7.83
N THR A 211 20.72 0.56 9.00
CA THR A 211 21.00 -0.31 10.16
C THR A 211 20.45 -1.73 9.95
N ALA A 212 20.92 -2.68 10.76
CA ALA A 212 20.41 -4.06 10.71
C ALA A 212 18.89 -4.12 11.02
N ASP A 213 18.42 -3.36 11.99
CA ASP A 213 17.01 -3.32 12.39
C ASP A 213 16.12 -2.72 11.30
N GLN A 214 16.58 -1.64 10.65
CA GLN A 214 15.88 -1.06 9.50
C GLN A 214 15.76 -2.05 8.34
N LYS A 215 16.85 -2.78 8.04
CA LYS A 215 16.82 -3.83 7.02
C LYS A 215 15.85 -4.95 7.40
N ALA A 216 15.87 -5.41 8.65
CA ALA A 216 14.96 -6.46 9.14
C ALA A 216 13.49 -6.03 9.09
N GLY A 217 13.17 -4.78 9.47
CA GLY A 217 11.81 -4.24 9.35
C GLY A 217 11.35 -4.17 7.89
N ALA A 218 12.21 -3.67 7.00
CA ALA A 218 11.92 -3.61 5.57
C ALA A 218 11.76 -5.00 4.93
N THR A 219 12.56 -6.01 5.31
CA THR A 219 12.39 -7.37 4.79
C THR A 219 11.11 -8.03 5.30
N ALA A 220 10.65 -7.73 6.52
CA ALA A 220 9.35 -8.16 7.02
C ALA A 220 8.19 -7.53 6.21
N GLN A 221 8.29 -6.25 5.88
CA GLN A 221 7.33 -5.56 5.02
C GLN A 221 7.29 -6.14 3.59
N LEU A 222 8.46 -6.48 3.01
CA LEU A 222 8.52 -7.21 1.74
C LEU A 222 7.88 -8.61 1.84
N ALA A 223 8.05 -9.31 2.97
CA ALA A 223 7.43 -10.61 3.18
C ALA A 223 5.89 -10.53 3.25
N SER A 224 5.33 -9.45 3.81
CA SER A 224 3.88 -9.19 3.76
C SER A 224 3.34 -8.99 2.34
N LEU A 225 4.20 -8.60 1.39
CA LEU A 225 3.89 -8.54 -0.04
C LEU A 225 4.12 -9.89 -0.77
N GLY A 226 4.54 -10.93 -0.04
CA GLY A 226 4.91 -12.24 -0.60
C GLY A 226 6.34 -12.31 -1.14
N ILE A 227 7.15 -11.26 -0.98
CA ILE A 227 8.55 -11.22 -1.42
C ILE A 227 9.44 -11.63 -0.24
N VAL A 228 9.85 -12.90 -0.23
CA VAL A 228 10.66 -13.49 0.84
C VAL A 228 12.15 -13.26 0.57
N VAL A 229 12.81 -12.54 1.47
CA VAL A 229 14.26 -12.32 1.42
C VAL A 229 14.98 -13.45 2.16
N ARG A 230 15.97 -14.09 1.54
CA ARG A 230 16.82 -15.11 2.19
C ARG A 230 18.29 -14.86 1.93
N THR A 231 19.12 -15.23 2.88
CA THR A 231 20.56 -15.31 2.66
C THR A 231 20.88 -16.47 1.73
N SER A 232 21.85 -16.27 0.86
CA SER A 232 22.44 -17.35 0.06
C SER A 232 23.19 -18.28 1.00
N GLY A 233 22.82 -19.56 1.03
CA GLY A 233 23.51 -20.59 1.81
C GLY A 233 24.87 -20.95 1.24
#